data_AF-A0A3M1T632-F1
#
_entry.id   AF-A0A3M1T632-F1
#
_cell.length_a   1.000
_cell.length_b   1.000
_cell.length_c   1.000
_cell.angle_alpha   90.00
_cell.angle_beta   90.00
_cell.angle_gamma   90.00
#
_symmetry.space_group_name_H-M   'P 1'
#
loop_
_entity.id
_entity.type
_entity.pdbx_description
1 polymer ?
#
loop_
_entity_poly.entity_id
_entity_poly.type
_entity_poly.pdbx_seq_one_letter_code
_entity_poly.pdbx_strand_id
1 'polypeptide(L)'
;MTRLPRPRTLWPLAALVGLVVAGPFAPRPAEAGVVVLKNGEVIVGRLREDEITKTTLVLRWPYKEQTERGEMSIPRFRVRWFDAKADEPTDEYWEQHGEEYIDEKWRPLYEKWKLRKQARDETPVEDWFDPNEFLSRAQLSTIPVEAGTYKIQSPEEWDVTIDAEHGITIFTSRTPGTDGFHPRIHVFTTKAAIGQTEDQMNWIEAEIARAAGPDGSFEVRERKRPRTRANGFDQEIVTQTTRFDRPVMALRKVHFRRKYTYFFTAYAHEKDYSKHENLFRACLRSLKIKEDERGSPGRSRGSGPSGASSSGPGSRPASGGR
;
A
#
# COMPACT_ATOMS: atom_id res chain seq x y z
N MET A 1 31.08 32.27 -84.60
CA MET A 1 30.62 32.44 -83.21
C MET A 1 30.18 31.09 -82.67
N THR A 2 30.89 30.65 -81.64
CA THR A 2 30.88 29.36 -80.97
C THR A 2 29.83 29.32 -79.87
N ARG A 3 29.12 28.19 -79.71
CA ARG A 3 28.88 27.54 -78.41
C ARG A 3 28.26 26.15 -78.59
N LEU A 4 28.99 25.16 -78.06
CA LEU A 4 28.68 23.74 -77.96
C LEU A 4 27.61 23.47 -76.88
N PRO A 5 26.78 22.42 -76.99
CA PRO A 5 25.97 21.90 -75.89
C PRO A 5 26.81 21.02 -74.95
N ARG A 6 26.61 21.21 -73.64
CA ARG A 6 27.26 20.49 -72.53
C ARG A 6 26.46 19.23 -72.11
N PRO A 7 27.09 18.29 -71.36
CA PRO A 7 26.72 16.89 -71.33
C PRO A 7 25.89 16.43 -70.11
N ARG A 8 25.47 15.17 -70.22
CA ARG A 8 24.74 14.28 -69.31
C ARG A 8 25.16 14.33 -67.83
N THR A 9 24.17 14.24 -66.95
CA THR A 9 24.33 13.71 -65.57
C THR A 9 23.29 12.63 -65.30
N LEU A 10 23.80 11.40 -65.19
CA LEU A 10 23.13 10.19 -64.71
C LEU A 10 22.83 10.33 -63.22
N TRP A 11 21.60 10.02 -62.81
CA TRP A 11 21.24 9.85 -61.40
C TRP A 11 21.46 8.38 -61.00
N PRO A 12 22.17 8.09 -59.89
CA PRO A 12 22.37 6.72 -59.44
C PRO A 12 21.15 6.21 -58.66
N LEU A 13 20.85 4.92 -58.88
CA LEU A 13 19.99 4.09 -58.06
C LEU A 13 20.44 4.12 -56.59
N ALA A 14 19.56 4.53 -55.69
CA ALA A 14 19.73 4.32 -54.26
C ALA A 14 19.43 2.85 -53.93
N ALA A 15 20.48 2.09 -53.62
CA ALA A 15 20.38 0.75 -53.05
C ALA A 15 19.86 0.85 -51.61
N LEU A 16 18.72 0.20 -51.35
CA LEU A 16 18.12 0.06 -50.02
C LEU A 16 18.91 -1.02 -49.26
N VAL A 17 19.87 -0.59 -48.43
CA VAL A 17 20.59 -1.47 -47.51
C VAL A 17 19.64 -1.83 -46.36
N GLY A 18 19.21 -3.09 -46.33
CA GLY A 18 18.47 -3.67 -45.21
C GLY A 18 19.38 -3.82 -44.00
N LEU A 19 19.23 -2.92 -43.04
CA LEU A 19 19.85 -3.02 -41.73
C LEU A 19 19.04 -4.03 -40.89
N VAL A 20 19.49 -5.30 -40.88
CA VAL A 20 18.99 -6.29 -39.93
C VAL A 20 19.52 -5.89 -38.56
N VAL A 21 18.65 -5.31 -37.73
CA VAL A 21 18.92 -5.03 -36.32
C VAL A 21 18.99 -6.38 -35.60
N ALA A 22 20.19 -6.96 -35.53
CA ALA A 22 20.51 -8.00 -34.55
C ALA A 22 20.50 -7.35 -33.17
N GLY A 23 19.31 -7.33 -32.53
CA GLY A 23 19.17 -6.88 -31.15
C GLY A 23 20.04 -7.75 -30.23
N PRO A 24 20.69 -7.17 -29.21
CA PRO A 24 21.55 -7.91 -28.31
C PRO A 24 20.67 -8.81 -27.42
N PHE A 25 20.56 -10.08 -27.78
CA PHE A 25 20.12 -11.15 -26.88
C PHE A 25 21.24 -11.45 -25.87
N ALA A 26 21.63 -10.44 -25.09
CA ALA A 26 22.46 -10.69 -23.91
C ALA A 26 21.59 -11.49 -22.92
N PRO A 27 22.00 -12.70 -22.52
CA PRO A 27 21.25 -13.48 -21.54
C PRO A 27 21.09 -12.66 -20.27
N ARG A 28 19.85 -12.54 -19.78
CA ARG A 28 19.58 -11.80 -18.55
C ARG A 28 20.34 -12.45 -17.39
N PRO A 29 20.84 -11.65 -16.42
CA PRO A 29 21.51 -12.20 -15.25
C PRO A 29 20.56 -13.20 -14.55
N ALA A 30 21.10 -14.34 -14.14
CA ALA A 30 20.31 -15.36 -13.46
C ALA A 30 20.04 -14.92 -12.01
N GLU A 31 18.78 -14.96 -11.61
CA GLU A 31 18.32 -14.58 -10.26
C GLU A 31 18.27 -15.83 -9.35
N ALA A 32 18.21 -15.60 -8.04
CA ALA A 32 18.08 -16.67 -7.06
C ALA A 32 16.75 -17.39 -7.25
N GLY A 33 16.76 -18.69 -7.53
CA GLY A 33 15.56 -19.46 -7.80
C GLY A 33 15.41 -20.70 -6.93
N VAL A 34 14.17 -21.00 -6.57
CA VAL A 34 13.74 -22.17 -5.80
C VAL A 34 12.75 -22.99 -6.61
N VAL A 35 12.93 -24.31 -6.62
CA VAL A 35 12.04 -25.26 -7.28
C VAL A 35 11.62 -26.30 -6.26
N VAL A 36 10.30 -26.42 -6.03
CA VAL A 36 9.69 -27.42 -5.16
C VAL A 36 9.07 -28.51 -6.03
N LEU A 37 9.56 -29.74 -5.84
CA LEU A 37 9.08 -30.91 -6.54
C LEU A 37 7.83 -31.49 -5.88
N LYS A 38 7.05 -32.28 -6.63
CA LYS A 38 5.83 -32.94 -6.14
C LYS A 38 6.05 -33.95 -5.01
N ASN A 39 7.27 -34.46 -4.86
CA ASN A 39 7.67 -35.34 -3.75
C ASN A 39 8.08 -34.54 -2.50
N GLY A 40 8.01 -33.20 -2.51
CA GLY A 40 8.42 -32.33 -1.40
C GLY A 40 9.90 -31.93 -1.39
N GLU A 41 10.70 -32.47 -2.32
CA GLU A 41 12.11 -32.09 -2.45
C GLU A 41 12.24 -30.65 -2.94
N VAL A 42 13.12 -29.89 -2.30
CA VAL A 42 13.35 -28.49 -2.64
C VAL A 42 14.78 -28.27 -3.10
N ILE A 43 14.90 -27.77 -4.32
CA ILE A 43 16.15 -27.51 -5.00
C ILE A 43 16.30 -26.01 -5.17
N VAL A 44 17.43 -25.45 -4.71
CA VAL A 44 17.73 -24.02 -4.79
C VAL A 44 18.96 -23.83 -5.67
N GLY A 45 18.90 -22.86 -6.56
CA GLY A 45 19.98 -22.52 -7.47
C GLY A 45 19.71 -21.20 -8.18
N ARG A 46 20.28 -21.03 -9.37
CA ARG A 46 19.97 -19.89 -10.23
C ARG A 46 18.99 -20.32 -11.31
N LEU A 47 17.88 -19.59 -11.42
CA LEU A 47 16.86 -19.81 -12.43
C LEU A 47 16.77 -18.58 -13.32
N ARG A 48 16.84 -18.75 -14.64
CA ARG A 48 16.66 -17.65 -15.59
C ARG A 48 15.28 -17.70 -16.20
N GLU A 49 14.62 -16.55 -16.32
CA GLU A 49 13.26 -16.46 -16.89
C GLU A 49 13.18 -17.01 -18.32
N ASP A 50 14.23 -16.89 -19.12
CA ASP A 50 14.32 -17.41 -20.49
C ASP A 50 14.54 -18.93 -20.58
N GLU A 51 14.99 -19.56 -19.50
CA GLU A 51 15.19 -21.01 -19.40
C GLU A 51 13.99 -21.75 -18.76
N ILE A 52 12.92 -21.00 -18.44
CA ILE A 52 11.66 -21.54 -17.91
C ILE A 52 10.71 -21.76 -19.07
N THR A 53 10.54 -23.02 -19.45
CA THR A 53 9.60 -23.42 -20.51
C THR A 53 8.37 -24.10 -19.93
N LYS A 54 7.34 -24.31 -20.75
CA LYS A 54 6.14 -25.06 -20.34
C LYS A 54 6.43 -26.52 -19.98
N THR A 55 7.54 -27.07 -20.47
CA THR A 55 7.89 -28.49 -20.32
C THR A 55 9.02 -28.73 -19.35
N THR A 56 9.90 -27.74 -19.14
CA THR A 56 11.19 -27.92 -18.46
C THR A 56 11.65 -26.63 -17.80
N LEU A 57 12.32 -26.76 -16.65
CA LEU A 57 13.07 -25.69 -16.00
C LEU A 57 14.56 -26.09 -15.93
N VAL A 58 15.46 -25.13 -16.15
CA VAL A 58 16.91 -25.37 -16.02
C VAL A 58 17.44 -24.60 -14.82
N LEU A 59 17.91 -25.33 -13.80
CA LEU A 59 18.48 -24.76 -12.60
C LEU A 59 20.00 -24.86 -12.64
N ARG A 60 20.72 -23.79 -12.29
CA ARG A 60 22.17 -23.69 -12.43
C ARG A 60 22.88 -23.45 -11.09
N TRP A 61 24.08 -24.00 -10.96
CA TRP A 61 25.04 -23.79 -9.86
C TRP A 61 26.37 -23.28 -10.41
N PRO A 62 27.17 -22.54 -9.64
CA PRO A 62 27.13 -22.37 -8.17
C PRO A 62 26.04 -21.40 -7.69
N TYR A 63 25.51 -21.65 -6.49
CA TYR A 63 24.62 -20.75 -5.78
C TYR A 63 25.01 -20.65 -4.31
N LYS A 64 25.04 -19.42 -3.76
CA LYS A 64 25.59 -19.11 -2.43
C LYS A 64 27.00 -19.72 -2.24
N GLU A 65 27.19 -20.53 -1.22
CA GLU A 65 28.48 -21.10 -0.81
C GLU A 65 28.86 -22.36 -1.61
N GLN A 66 27.96 -22.88 -2.45
CA GLN A 66 28.28 -24.04 -3.28
C GLN A 66 29.31 -23.66 -4.33
N THR A 67 30.44 -24.36 -4.37
CA THR A 67 31.52 -24.12 -5.35
C THR A 67 31.37 -24.95 -6.62
N GLU A 68 30.54 -26.00 -6.57
CA GLU A 68 30.32 -26.92 -7.68
C GLU A 68 29.54 -26.22 -8.80
N ARG A 69 30.07 -26.32 -10.02
CA ARG A 69 29.41 -25.83 -11.23
C ARG A 69 28.56 -26.94 -11.81
N GLY A 70 27.32 -26.63 -12.17
CA GLY A 70 26.44 -27.61 -12.78
C GLY A 70 25.16 -26.99 -13.29
N GLU A 71 24.43 -27.76 -14.08
CA GLU A 71 23.05 -27.46 -14.46
C GLU A 71 22.20 -28.72 -14.30
N MET A 72 20.94 -28.53 -13.93
CA MET A 72 19.96 -29.60 -13.81
C MET A 72 18.70 -29.20 -14.56
N SER A 73 18.33 -30.05 -15.51
CA SER A 73 17.08 -29.93 -16.25
C SER A 73 15.98 -30.69 -15.52
N ILE A 74 14.97 -29.96 -15.04
CA ILE A 74 13.85 -30.48 -14.25
C ILE A 74 12.58 -30.46 -15.12
N PRO A 75 11.99 -31.62 -15.43
CA PRO A 75 10.72 -31.66 -16.16
C PRO A 75 9.59 -30.99 -15.38
N ARG A 76 8.82 -30.11 -16.04
CA ARG A 76 7.75 -29.31 -15.41
C ARG A 76 6.69 -30.16 -14.72
N PHE A 77 6.41 -31.37 -15.23
CA PHE A 77 5.42 -32.29 -14.65
C PHE A 77 5.81 -32.79 -13.25
N ARG A 78 7.11 -32.76 -12.89
CA ARG A 78 7.64 -33.09 -11.56
C ARG A 78 7.61 -31.90 -10.60
N VAL A 79 7.50 -30.68 -11.13
CA VAL A 79 7.52 -29.45 -10.33
C VAL A 79 6.12 -29.17 -9.80
N ARG A 80 6.01 -29.04 -8.48
CA ARG A 80 4.81 -28.56 -7.80
C ARG A 80 4.74 -27.04 -7.96
N TRP A 81 5.80 -26.35 -7.52
CA TRP A 81 5.88 -24.90 -7.51
C TRP A 81 7.33 -24.43 -7.76
N PHE A 82 7.53 -23.22 -8.26
CA PHE A 82 8.84 -22.60 -8.40
C PHE A 82 8.73 -21.09 -8.36
N ASP A 83 9.83 -20.43 -7.97
CA ASP A 83 10.01 -18.98 -8.07
C ASP A 83 11.44 -18.69 -8.53
N ALA A 84 11.58 -17.84 -9.54
CA ALA A 84 12.86 -17.50 -10.14
C ALA A 84 13.65 -16.43 -9.37
N LYS A 85 13.03 -15.81 -8.36
CA LYS A 85 13.55 -14.67 -7.61
C LYS A 85 13.71 -14.94 -6.11
N ALA A 86 13.15 -16.05 -5.63
CA ALA A 86 13.22 -16.46 -4.23
C ALA A 86 14.31 -17.50 -4.00
N ASP A 87 14.95 -17.44 -2.83
CA ASP A 87 15.96 -18.38 -2.37
C ASP A 87 15.42 -19.43 -1.39
N GLU A 88 14.15 -19.30 -1.02
CA GLU A 88 13.40 -20.19 -0.14
C GLU A 88 11.90 -20.21 -0.51
N PRO A 89 11.13 -21.22 -0.08
CA PRO A 89 9.69 -21.24 -0.30
C PRO A 89 8.99 -20.04 0.34
N THR A 90 8.24 -19.28 -0.46
CA THR A 90 7.63 -18.01 -0.06
C THR A 90 6.28 -18.21 0.64
N ASP A 91 5.75 -17.14 1.24
CA ASP A 91 4.40 -17.14 1.82
C ASP A 91 3.33 -17.56 0.79
N GLU A 92 3.50 -17.24 -0.51
CA GLU A 92 2.61 -17.67 -1.59
C GLU A 92 2.63 -19.19 -1.77
N TYR A 93 3.80 -19.82 -1.74
CA TYR A 93 3.91 -21.28 -1.79
C TYR A 93 3.17 -21.93 -0.63
N TRP A 94 3.38 -21.44 0.60
CA TRP A 94 2.76 -22.01 1.79
C TRP A 94 1.24 -21.82 1.81
N GLU A 95 0.72 -20.73 1.26
CA GLU A 95 -0.72 -20.52 1.10
C GLU A 95 -1.37 -21.53 0.15
N GLN A 96 -0.67 -21.95 -0.91
CA GLN A 96 -1.20 -22.90 -1.90
C GLN A 96 -0.95 -24.37 -1.53
N HIS A 97 0.20 -24.66 -0.89
CA HIS A 97 0.73 -26.02 -0.75
C HIS A 97 1.21 -26.35 0.68
N GLY A 98 0.95 -25.50 1.68
CA GLY A 98 1.50 -25.67 3.03
C GLY A 98 1.08 -26.95 3.77
N GLU A 99 -0.02 -27.57 3.36
CA GLU A 99 -0.46 -28.86 3.93
C GLU A 99 0.23 -30.07 3.28
N GLU A 100 0.91 -29.88 2.14
CA GLU A 100 1.63 -30.95 1.45
C GLU A 100 3.01 -31.19 2.07
N TYR A 101 3.51 -32.43 1.96
CA TYR A 101 4.85 -32.77 2.42
C TYR A 101 5.94 -31.93 1.73
N ILE A 102 6.92 -31.51 2.54
CA ILE A 102 8.14 -30.82 2.12
C ILE A 102 9.33 -31.38 2.92
N ASP A 103 10.54 -31.32 2.36
CA ASP A 103 11.76 -31.75 3.05
C ASP A 103 11.87 -31.17 4.47
N GLU A 104 12.32 -32.01 5.41
CA GLU A 104 12.42 -31.69 6.84
C GLU A 104 13.20 -30.40 7.12
N LYS A 105 14.21 -30.10 6.31
CA LYS A 105 15.05 -28.89 6.42
C LYS A 105 14.25 -27.58 6.32
N TRP A 106 13.09 -27.59 5.65
CA TRP A 106 12.22 -26.42 5.47
C TRP A 106 11.06 -26.35 6.47
N ARG A 107 10.86 -27.40 7.28
CA ARG A 107 9.80 -27.45 8.29
C ARG A 107 9.82 -26.25 9.26
N PRO A 108 10.98 -25.73 9.73
CA PRO A 108 11.00 -24.54 10.59
C PRO A 108 10.40 -23.29 9.94
N LEU A 109 10.54 -23.13 8.62
CA LEU A 109 9.98 -21.99 7.89
C LEU A 109 8.47 -22.14 7.72
N TYR A 110 8.00 -23.36 7.49
CA TYR A 110 6.57 -23.68 7.50
C TYR A 110 5.91 -23.36 8.85
N GLU A 111 6.50 -23.81 9.97
CA GLU A 111 5.96 -23.52 11.30
C GLU A 111 5.92 -22.01 11.59
N LYS A 112 6.97 -21.27 11.20
CA LYS A 112 6.97 -19.80 11.28
C LYS A 112 5.86 -19.17 10.44
N TRP A 113 5.65 -19.64 9.22
CA TRP A 113 4.56 -19.17 8.37
C TRP A 113 3.19 -19.48 8.99
N LYS A 114 3.00 -20.69 9.53
CA LYS A 114 1.75 -21.11 10.19
C LYS A 114 1.43 -20.22 11.38
N LEU A 115 2.42 -19.90 12.22
CA LEU A 115 2.26 -18.94 13.33
C LEU A 115 1.90 -17.54 12.82
N ARG A 116 2.51 -17.06 11.74
CA ARG A 116 2.14 -15.77 11.12
C ARG A 116 0.72 -15.78 10.56
N LYS A 117 0.31 -16.87 9.92
CA LYS A 117 -1.04 -17.06 9.37
C LYS A 117 -2.06 -17.11 10.51
N GLN A 118 -1.81 -17.90 11.54
CA GLN A 118 -2.65 -17.95 12.73
C GLN A 118 -2.75 -16.57 13.40
N ALA A 119 -1.64 -15.84 13.56
CA ALA A 119 -1.68 -14.47 14.08
C ALA A 119 -2.48 -13.52 13.18
N ARG A 120 -2.45 -13.70 11.85
CA ARG A 120 -3.26 -12.92 10.89
C ARG A 120 -4.74 -13.28 10.93
N ASP A 121 -5.06 -14.55 11.17
CA ASP A 121 -6.43 -15.08 11.28
C ASP A 121 -7.03 -14.77 12.68
N GLU A 122 -6.19 -14.75 13.73
CA GLU A 122 -6.53 -14.37 15.11
C GLU A 122 -6.51 -12.85 15.32
N THR A 123 -5.78 -12.10 14.48
CA THR A 123 -6.05 -10.67 14.35
C THR A 123 -7.47 -10.62 13.84
N PRO A 124 -8.45 -10.11 14.62
CA PRO A 124 -9.82 -10.09 14.18
C PRO A 124 -9.81 -9.35 12.86
N VAL A 125 -10.16 -10.06 11.79
CA VAL A 125 -10.52 -9.41 10.54
C VAL A 125 -11.65 -8.47 10.97
N GLU A 126 -11.40 -7.16 10.93
CA GLU A 126 -12.45 -6.15 11.07
C GLU A 126 -13.40 -6.21 9.85
N ASP A 127 -13.92 -7.40 9.52
CA ASP A 127 -14.98 -7.71 8.58
C ASP A 127 -16.14 -8.19 9.47
N TRP A 128 -17.20 -7.43 9.76
CA TRP A 128 -18.37 -7.30 8.89
C TRP A 128 -19.32 -6.17 9.37
N PHE A 129 -18.83 -5.13 10.04
CA PHE A 129 -19.65 -3.93 10.19
C PHE A 129 -19.49 -3.08 8.94
N ASP A 130 -20.58 -2.90 8.19
CA ASP A 130 -20.68 -1.81 7.22
C ASP A 130 -20.12 -0.56 7.91
N PRO A 131 -19.09 0.12 7.36
CA PRO A 131 -18.55 1.33 7.93
C PRO A 131 -19.66 2.33 8.31
N ASN A 132 -20.76 2.35 7.54
CA ASN A 132 -21.92 3.19 7.84
C ASN A 132 -22.75 2.69 9.03
N GLU A 133 -22.84 1.38 9.27
CA GLU A 133 -23.53 0.81 10.44
C GLU A 133 -22.72 0.99 11.75
N PHE A 134 -21.39 0.93 11.67
CA PHE A 134 -20.53 1.28 12.80
C PHE A 134 -20.60 2.78 13.13
N LEU A 135 -20.56 3.65 12.11
CA LEU A 135 -20.66 5.09 12.28
C LEU A 135 -22.03 5.53 12.80
N SER A 136 -23.12 4.86 12.38
CA SER A 136 -24.48 5.20 12.85
C SER A 136 -24.71 4.87 14.32
N ARG A 137 -24.02 3.85 14.86
CA ARG A 137 -24.07 3.51 16.29
C ARG A 137 -23.14 4.38 17.15
N ALA A 138 -22.12 4.98 16.54
CA ALA A 138 -21.09 5.72 17.26
C ALA A 138 -21.47 7.16 17.64
N GLN A 139 -22.74 7.58 17.50
CA GLN A 139 -23.20 8.92 17.86
C GLN A 139 -22.30 10.01 17.25
N LEU A 140 -22.12 9.97 15.93
CA LEU A 140 -21.37 10.99 15.20
C LEU A 140 -22.32 11.96 14.49
N SER A 141 -21.94 13.23 14.44
CA SER A 141 -22.63 14.26 13.67
C SER A 141 -22.74 13.84 12.19
N THR A 142 -23.94 13.98 11.65
CA THR A 142 -24.23 13.73 10.22
C THR A 142 -23.52 14.74 9.31
N ILE A 143 -23.26 15.95 9.81
CA ILE A 143 -22.57 17.01 9.07
C ILE A 143 -21.08 16.95 9.39
N PRO A 144 -20.22 16.62 8.40
CA PRO A 144 -18.78 16.60 8.61
C PRO A 144 -18.23 18.02 8.76
N VAL A 145 -17.22 18.17 9.62
CA VAL A 145 -16.43 19.38 9.77
C VAL A 145 -15.41 19.45 8.64
N GLU A 146 -15.41 20.54 7.88
CA GLU A 146 -14.48 20.78 6.78
C GLU A 146 -13.32 21.68 7.22
N ALA A 147 -12.09 21.17 7.13
CA ALA A 147 -10.89 21.88 7.57
C ALA A 147 -9.85 21.99 6.43
N GLY A 148 -10.27 22.58 5.32
CA GLY A 148 -9.39 22.89 4.18
C GLY A 148 -8.92 21.67 3.39
N THR A 149 -8.06 20.83 3.96
CA THR A 149 -7.42 19.67 3.32
C THR A 149 -8.03 18.33 3.71
N TYR A 150 -8.91 18.30 4.72
CA TYR A 150 -9.64 17.11 5.15
C TYR A 150 -11.08 17.43 5.58
N LYS A 151 -11.87 16.37 5.73
CA LYS A 151 -13.21 16.40 6.34
C LYS A 151 -13.29 15.30 7.40
N ILE A 152 -13.97 15.55 8.52
CA ILE A 152 -14.13 14.55 9.59
C ILE A 152 -15.45 14.78 10.33
N GLN A 153 -16.12 13.71 10.76
CA GLN A 153 -17.33 13.83 11.58
C GLN A 153 -16.95 13.99 13.06
N SER A 154 -17.57 14.96 13.75
CA SER A 154 -17.41 15.12 15.20
C SER A 154 -18.32 14.15 15.95
N PRO A 155 -17.94 13.70 17.16
CA PRO A 155 -18.91 13.13 18.09
C PRO A 155 -20.11 14.09 18.32
N GLU A 156 -21.31 13.53 18.48
CA GLU A 156 -22.49 14.29 18.88
C GLU A 156 -22.26 14.93 20.25
N GLU A 157 -22.83 16.13 20.43
CA GLU A 157 -22.77 16.89 21.69
C GLU A 157 -21.37 17.31 22.15
N TRP A 158 -20.33 17.15 21.32
CA TRP A 158 -18.99 17.68 21.60
C TRP A 158 -18.83 19.09 21.05
N ASP A 159 -18.07 19.92 21.76
CA ASP A 159 -17.73 21.24 21.28
C ASP A 159 -16.65 21.16 20.20
N VAL A 160 -16.83 21.94 19.15
CA VAL A 160 -15.93 21.99 17.99
C VAL A 160 -15.22 23.34 17.97
N THR A 161 -13.88 23.31 18.00
CA THR A 161 -13.03 24.49 17.79
C THR A 161 -12.20 24.28 16.54
N ILE A 162 -12.22 25.26 15.62
CA ILE A 162 -11.44 25.24 14.39
C ILE A 162 -10.49 26.43 14.42
N ASP A 163 -9.20 26.13 14.49
CA ASP A 163 -8.14 27.10 14.27
C ASP A 163 -7.69 26.98 12.81
N ALA A 164 -8.27 27.83 11.96
CA ALA A 164 -8.00 27.83 10.54
C ALA A 164 -6.58 28.31 10.19
N GLU A 165 -5.96 29.13 11.06
CA GLU A 165 -4.60 29.65 10.85
C GLU A 165 -3.56 28.53 11.01
N HIS A 166 -3.74 27.70 12.04
CA HIS A 166 -2.83 26.60 12.34
C HIS A 166 -3.28 25.27 11.73
N GLY A 167 -4.46 25.23 11.08
CA GLY A 167 -5.04 24.02 10.50
C GLY A 167 -5.34 22.95 11.55
N ILE A 168 -5.80 23.36 12.74
CA ILE A 168 -6.12 22.48 13.86
C ILE A 168 -7.64 22.46 14.06
N THR A 169 -8.19 21.27 14.18
CA THR A 169 -9.57 21.03 14.62
C THR A 169 -9.55 20.27 15.94
N ILE A 170 -10.28 20.78 16.93
CA ILE A 170 -10.37 20.20 18.26
C ILE A 170 -11.83 19.88 18.55
N PHE A 171 -12.09 18.62 18.88
CA PHE A 171 -13.36 18.18 19.45
C PHE A 171 -13.17 17.94 20.95
N THR A 172 -14.00 18.57 21.80
CA THR A 172 -13.93 18.42 23.26
C THR A 172 -15.27 17.92 23.79
N SER A 173 -15.24 16.83 24.58
CA SER A 173 -16.43 16.36 25.28
C SER A 173 -16.94 17.44 26.24
N ARG A 174 -18.24 17.76 26.19
CA ARG A 174 -18.88 18.65 27.17
C ARG A 174 -18.89 18.03 28.57
N THR A 175 -19.02 16.71 28.63
CA THR A 175 -19.06 15.97 29.88
C THR A 175 -17.63 15.60 30.29
N PRO A 176 -17.15 16.02 31.48
CA PRO A 176 -15.88 15.58 32.01
C PRO A 176 -15.94 14.08 32.36
N GLY A 177 -14.82 13.38 32.14
CA GLY A 177 -14.59 12.04 32.65
C GLY A 177 -13.94 12.04 34.03
N THR A 178 -13.16 11.00 34.30
CA THR A 178 -12.38 10.81 35.52
C THR A 178 -11.48 12.03 35.79
N ASP A 179 -11.41 12.44 37.05
CA ASP A 179 -10.57 13.55 37.55
C ASP A 179 -10.81 14.88 36.84
N GLY A 180 -12.02 15.09 36.31
CA GLY A 180 -12.38 16.29 35.56
C GLY A 180 -11.74 16.36 34.17
N PHE A 181 -11.13 15.28 33.69
CA PHE A 181 -10.49 15.23 32.38
C PHE A 181 -11.54 15.16 31.28
N HIS A 182 -11.56 16.13 30.37
CA HIS A 182 -12.43 16.09 29.21
C HIS A 182 -11.78 15.29 28.08
N PRO A 183 -12.37 14.18 27.61
CA PRO A 183 -11.94 13.50 26.40
C PRO A 183 -11.88 14.46 25.21
N ARG A 184 -10.84 14.33 24.37
CA ARG A 184 -10.58 15.23 23.25
C ARG A 184 -10.10 14.49 22.01
N ILE A 185 -10.39 15.07 20.85
CA ILE A 185 -9.84 14.65 19.56
C ILE A 185 -9.20 15.87 18.91
N HIS A 186 -7.92 15.77 18.59
CA HIS A 186 -7.19 16.76 17.83
C HIS A 186 -6.92 16.21 16.44
N VAL A 187 -7.29 16.99 15.43
CA VAL A 187 -6.92 16.73 14.03
C VAL A 187 -6.17 17.94 13.52
N PHE A 188 -4.98 17.76 12.97
CA PHE A 188 -4.23 18.87 12.40
C PHE A 188 -3.33 18.41 11.26
N THR A 189 -2.82 19.37 10.50
CA THR A 189 -1.94 19.08 9.36
C THR A 189 -0.69 19.93 9.38
N THR A 190 0.40 19.38 8.88
CA THR A 190 1.64 20.11 8.62
C THR A 190 2.16 19.76 7.23
N LYS A 191 3.08 20.56 6.70
CA LYS A 191 3.75 20.23 5.43
C LYS A 191 4.50 18.90 5.58
N ALA A 192 4.44 18.06 4.55
CA ALA A 192 5.13 16.78 4.55
C ALA A 192 6.65 17.00 4.73
N ALA A 193 7.24 16.31 5.71
CA ALA A 193 8.67 16.30 5.93
C ALA A 193 9.35 15.37 4.91
N ILE A 194 10.56 15.73 4.49
CA ILE A 194 11.41 14.89 3.66
C ILE A 194 12.23 14.00 4.60
N GLY A 195 12.14 12.68 4.47
CA GLY A 195 12.90 11.74 5.29
C GLY A 195 12.30 10.34 5.26
N GLN A 196 13.00 9.37 5.87
CA GLN A 196 12.45 8.03 6.02
C GLN A 196 11.31 8.05 7.04
N THR A 197 10.31 7.22 6.78
CA THR A 197 9.12 7.04 7.63
C THR A 197 9.46 6.80 9.10
N GLU A 198 10.43 5.93 9.34
CA GLU A 198 10.82 5.52 10.68
C GLU A 198 11.42 6.68 11.47
N ASP A 199 12.28 7.49 10.83
CA ASP A 199 12.84 8.69 11.43
C ASP A 199 11.74 9.69 11.84
N GLN A 200 10.74 9.88 10.97
CA GLN A 200 9.62 10.79 11.27
C GLN A 200 8.78 10.28 12.45
N MET A 201 8.51 8.98 12.52
CA MET A 201 7.77 8.40 13.65
C MET A 201 8.58 8.45 14.95
N ASN A 202 9.88 8.16 14.91
CA ASN A 202 10.76 8.26 16.07
C ASN A 202 10.84 9.70 16.59
N TRP A 203 10.88 10.69 15.67
CA TRP A 203 10.82 12.10 16.04
C TRP A 203 9.47 12.46 16.70
N ILE A 204 8.34 12.03 16.14
CA ILE A 204 7.01 12.27 16.72
C ILE A 204 6.92 11.69 18.14
N GLU A 205 7.40 10.47 18.34
CA GLU A 205 7.40 9.83 19.65
C GLU A 205 8.31 10.55 20.65
N ALA A 206 9.48 11.00 20.22
CA ALA A 206 10.36 11.81 21.05
C ALA A 206 9.72 13.15 21.45
N GLU A 207 8.97 13.81 20.55
CA GLU A 207 8.24 15.04 20.88
C GLU A 207 7.11 14.78 21.89
N ILE A 208 6.37 13.68 21.74
CA ILE A 208 5.31 13.30 22.70
C ILE A 208 5.91 12.96 24.06
N ALA A 209 7.00 12.19 24.08
CA ALA A 209 7.73 11.87 25.30
C ALA A 209 8.22 13.13 26.01
N ARG A 210 8.76 14.10 25.26
CA ARG A 210 9.17 15.39 25.81
C ARG A 210 8.00 16.18 26.41
N ALA A 211 6.82 16.11 25.78
CA ALA A 211 5.62 16.78 26.26
C ALA A 211 5.08 16.21 27.60
N ALA A 212 5.48 14.99 27.99
CA ALA A 212 5.19 14.44 29.31
C ALA A 212 5.87 15.23 30.44
N GLY A 213 7.00 15.89 30.13
CA GLY A 213 7.80 16.64 31.10
C GLY A 213 8.79 15.76 31.88
N PRO A 214 9.61 16.35 32.76
CA PRO A 214 10.69 15.65 33.47
C PRO A 214 10.19 14.58 34.44
N ASP A 215 9.04 14.81 35.07
CA ASP A 215 8.40 13.89 36.03
C ASP A 215 7.34 13.00 35.36
N GLY A 216 7.21 13.09 34.03
CA GLY A 216 6.23 12.34 33.26
C GLY A 216 6.81 11.05 32.69
N SER A 217 5.92 10.22 32.15
CA SER A 217 6.30 9.02 31.40
C SER A 217 5.53 8.93 30.09
N PHE A 218 6.13 8.27 29.11
CA PHE A 218 5.53 7.97 27.82
C PHE A 218 5.81 6.51 27.46
N GLU A 219 4.77 5.81 27.03
CA GLU A 219 4.85 4.41 26.63
C GLU A 219 4.00 4.17 25.38
N VAL A 220 4.55 3.44 24.40
CA VAL A 220 3.77 2.93 23.26
C VAL A 220 3.20 1.57 23.66
N ARG A 221 1.89 1.50 23.89
CA ARG A 221 1.18 0.29 24.30
C ARG A 221 0.91 -0.64 23.12
N GLU A 222 0.58 -0.07 21.96
CA GLU A 222 0.31 -0.81 20.73
C GLU A 222 0.88 -0.04 19.54
N ARG A 223 1.54 -0.75 18.62
CA ARG A 223 1.95 -0.21 17.33
C ARG A 223 1.49 -1.14 16.21
N LYS A 224 0.57 -0.65 15.38
CA LYS A 224 0.13 -1.40 14.19
C LYS A 224 1.20 -1.33 13.10
N ARG A 225 1.25 -2.34 12.23
CA ARG A 225 2.14 -2.28 11.06
C ARG A 225 1.76 -1.09 10.17
N PRO A 226 2.73 -0.36 9.60
CA PRO A 226 2.45 0.70 8.65
C PRO A 226 1.60 0.18 7.49
N ARG A 227 0.57 0.93 7.10
CA ARG A 227 -0.31 0.59 5.98
C ARG A 227 0.04 1.45 4.77
N THR A 228 0.61 0.85 3.73
CA THR A 228 0.91 1.52 2.46
C THR A 228 -0.38 1.95 1.75
N ARG A 229 -0.34 3.14 1.14
CA ARG A 229 -1.40 3.75 0.32
C ARG A 229 -0.81 4.18 -1.02
N ALA A 230 -1.66 4.44 -2.00
CA ALA A 230 -1.21 4.94 -3.31
C ALA A 230 -0.41 6.25 -3.22
N ASN A 231 -0.77 7.13 -2.26
CA ASN A 231 -0.19 8.46 -2.09
C ASN A 231 0.61 8.62 -0.77
N GLY A 232 1.10 7.51 -0.19
CA GLY A 232 1.90 7.54 1.04
C GLY A 232 1.65 6.32 1.92
N PHE A 233 1.57 6.51 3.23
CA PHE A 233 1.28 5.44 4.17
C PHE A 233 0.61 5.99 5.44
N ASP A 234 0.00 5.10 6.21
CA ASP A 234 -0.64 5.41 7.49
C ASP A 234 0.09 4.65 8.61
N GLN A 235 0.34 5.30 9.74
CA GLN A 235 0.83 4.67 10.97
C GLN A 235 -0.19 4.89 12.09
N GLU A 236 -0.53 3.84 12.81
CA GLU A 236 -1.44 3.90 13.96
C GLU A 236 -0.73 3.35 15.20
N ILE A 237 -0.82 4.09 16.32
CA ILE A 237 -0.26 3.71 17.61
C ILE A 237 -1.26 4.03 18.73
N VAL A 238 -1.23 3.24 19.80
CA VAL A 238 -1.89 3.53 21.07
C VAL A 238 -0.80 3.82 22.09
N THR A 239 -0.90 4.97 22.75
CA THR A 239 0.13 5.44 23.68
C THR A 239 -0.47 5.76 25.04
N GLN A 240 0.31 5.57 26.09
CA GLN A 240 0.05 6.10 27.41
C GLN A 240 1.02 7.24 27.70
N THR A 241 0.53 8.33 28.29
CA THR A 241 1.35 9.45 28.73
C THR A 241 0.90 9.86 30.12
N THR A 242 1.82 9.89 31.08
CA THR A 242 1.55 10.36 32.44
C THR A 242 2.20 11.71 32.62
N ARG A 243 1.41 12.69 33.09
CA ARG A 243 1.90 14.02 33.43
C ARG A 243 1.17 14.54 34.66
N PHE A 244 1.90 15.01 35.68
CA PHE A 244 1.33 15.46 36.96
C PHE A 244 0.40 14.41 37.60
N ASP A 245 0.85 13.15 37.65
CA ASP A 245 0.08 12.00 38.15
C ASP A 245 -1.23 11.71 37.42
N ARG A 246 -1.44 12.29 36.23
CA ARG A 246 -2.62 12.03 35.40
C ARG A 246 -2.24 11.16 34.20
N PRO A 247 -2.62 9.87 34.20
CA PRO A 247 -2.39 8.99 33.05
C PRO A 247 -3.44 9.24 31.96
N VAL A 248 -2.96 9.52 30.76
CA VAL A 248 -3.77 9.73 29.56
C VAL A 248 -3.45 8.64 28.55
N MET A 249 -4.49 7.98 28.06
CA MET A 249 -4.39 7.03 26.96
C MET A 249 -4.83 7.73 25.67
N ALA A 250 -4.12 7.47 24.57
CA ALA A 250 -4.36 8.12 23.29
C ALA A 250 -4.28 7.15 22.12
N LEU A 251 -5.29 7.18 21.25
CA LEU A 251 -5.27 6.65 19.89
C LEU A 251 -4.67 7.70 18.96
N ARG A 252 -3.59 7.35 18.28
CA ARG A 252 -2.91 8.24 17.35
C ARG A 252 -2.85 7.62 15.97
N LYS A 253 -3.18 8.41 14.95
CA LYS A 253 -2.95 8.03 13.55
C LYS A 253 -2.25 9.16 12.82
N VAL A 254 -1.19 8.81 12.11
CA VAL A 254 -0.43 9.72 11.27
C VAL A 254 -0.59 9.27 9.82
N HIS A 255 -1.11 10.15 9.00
CA HIS A 255 -1.27 9.93 7.57
C HIS A 255 -0.20 10.73 6.84
N PHE A 256 0.81 10.04 6.33
CA PHE A 256 1.86 10.64 5.54
C PHE A 256 1.39 10.70 4.10
N ARG A 257 1.31 11.92 3.54
CA ARG A 257 0.99 12.16 2.13
C ARG A 257 2.06 13.01 1.48
N ARG A 258 1.95 13.18 0.17
CA ARG A 258 2.94 13.90 -0.63
C ARG A 258 3.07 15.37 -0.24
N LYS A 259 1.95 16.05 0.04
CA LYS A 259 1.98 17.50 0.36
C LYS A 259 1.92 17.76 1.86
N TYR A 260 1.11 16.99 2.58
CA TYR A 260 0.87 17.19 4.01
C TYR A 260 1.02 15.88 4.79
N THR A 261 1.36 16.03 6.07
CA THR A 261 1.19 14.98 7.07
C THR A 261 0.00 15.36 7.94
N TYR A 262 -0.95 14.44 8.09
CA TYR A 262 -2.17 14.62 8.87
C TYR A 262 -2.05 13.85 10.17
N PHE A 263 -2.35 14.50 11.28
CA PHE A 263 -2.32 13.91 12.60
C PHE A 263 -3.74 13.83 13.13
N PHE A 264 -4.12 12.64 13.59
CA PHE A 264 -5.30 12.41 14.40
C PHE A 264 -4.83 11.91 15.76
N THR A 265 -5.25 12.57 16.84
CA THR A 265 -4.96 12.16 18.22
C THR A 265 -6.25 12.26 19.02
N ALA A 266 -6.81 11.12 19.41
CA ALA A 266 -7.96 11.04 20.29
C ALA A 266 -7.54 10.48 21.65
N TYR A 267 -7.86 11.17 22.74
CA TYR A 267 -7.32 10.85 24.05
C TYR A 267 -8.31 11.11 25.17
N ALA A 268 -8.19 10.29 26.22
CA ALA A 268 -9.01 10.32 27.42
C ALA A 268 -8.16 9.92 28.63
N HIS A 269 -8.69 10.12 29.83
CA HIS A 269 -8.11 9.53 31.04
C HIS A 269 -8.05 8.00 30.88
N GLU A 270 -6.99 7.36 31.38
CA GLU A 270 -6.75 5.91 31.23
C GLU A 270 -7.98 5.05 31.61
N LYS A 271 -8.62 5.38 32.73
CA LYS A 271 -9.82 4.67 33.24
C LYS A 271 -11.07 4.78 32.34
N ASP A 272 -11.15 5.80 31.50
CA ASP A 272 -12.29 6.04 30.61
C ASP A 272 -12.01 5.71 29.15
N TYR A 273 -10.75 5.43 28.81
CA TYR A 273 -10.34 5.23 27.42
C TYR A 273 -11.12 4.11 26.73
N SER A 274 -11.30 2.96 27.38
CA SER A 274 -12.05 1.84 26.81
C SER A 274 -13.51 2.18 26.48
N LYS A 275 -14.13 3.11 27.23
CA LYS A 275 -15.49 3.59 26.97
C LYS A 275 -15.56 4.46 25.71
N HIS A 276 -14.49 5.22 25.45
CA HIS A 276 -14.41 6.15 24.31
C HIS A 276 -13.72 5.56 23.08
N GLU A 277 -13.03 4.43 23.19
CA GLU A 277 -12.22 3.88 22.10
C GLU A 277 -13.03 3.65 20.83
N ASN A 278 -14.23 3.07 20.93
CA ASN A 278 -15.10 2.84 19.79
C ASN A 278 -15.48 4.16 19.09
N LEU A 279 -15.82 5.19 19.87
CA LEU A 279 -16.12 6.52 19.36
C LEU A 279 -14.90 7.15 18.67
N PHE A 280 -13.72 7.03 19.27
CA PHE A 280 -12.46 7.53 18.71
C PHE A 280 -12.15 6.87 17.37
N ARG A 281 -12.30 5.55 17.28
CA ARG A 281 -12.12 4.80 16.04
C ARG A 281 -13.17 5.17 14.99
N ALA A 282 -14.40 5.42 15.39
CA ALA A 282 -15.45 5.87 14.48
C ALA A 282 -15.13 7.23 13.87
N CYS A 283 -14.77 8.21 14.72
CA CYS A 283 -14.34 9.53 14.28
C CYS A 283 -13.12 9.43 13.34
N LEU A 284 -12.12 8.62 13.67
CA LEU A 284 -10.96 8.35 12.84
C LEU A 284 -11.33 7.74 11.47
N ARG A 285 -12.24 6.77 11.42
CA ARG A 285 -12.72 6.16 10.16
C ARG A 285 -13.47 7.18 9.29
N SER A 286 -14.10 8.18 9.90
CA SER A 286 -14.81 9.25 9.16
C SER A 286 -13.85 10.27 8.52
N LEU A 287 -12.56 10.27 8.86
CA LEU A 287 -11.56 11.19 8.33
C LEU A 287 -11.33 10.94 6.83
N LYS A 288 -11.69 11.92 6.01
CA LYS A 288 -11.47 11.94 4.55
C LYS A 288 -10.41 12.98 4.20
N ILE A 289 -9.32 12.52 3.59
CA ILE A 289 -8.18 13.37 3.18
C ILE A 289 -8.30 13.68 1.68
N LYS A 290 -8.29 14.96 1.30
CA LYS A 290 -8.46 15.38 -0.11
C LYS A 290 -7.36 14.86 -1.04
N GLU A 291 -6.15 14.62 -0.53
CA GLU A 291 -5.06 14.05 -1.32
C GLU A 291 -5.31 12.59 -1.73
N ASP A 292 -6.19 11.87 -1.02
CA ASP A 292 -6.52 10.47 -1.35
C ASP A 292 -7.49 10.38 -2.54
N GLU A 293 -8.31 11.42 -2.78
CA GLU A 293 -9.29 11.45 -3.86
C GLU A 293 -8.64 11.56 -5.25
N ARG A 294 -7.45 12.17 -5.36
CA ARG A 294 -6.74 12.35 -6.65
C ARG A 294 -5.94 11.13 -7.08
N GLY A 295 -5.82 10.11 -6.22
CA GLY A 295 -4.92 8.97 -6.40
C GLY A 295 -5.53 7.76 -7.09
N SER A 296 -6.83 7.72 -7.37
CA SER A 296 -7.39 6.65 -8.20
C SER A 296 -7.00 6.94 -9.65
N PRO A 297 -6.04 6.18 -10.24
CA PRO A 297 -5.86 6.26 -11.67
C PRO A 297 -7.18 5.81 -12.25
N GLY A 298 -7.84 6.69 -13.00
CA GLY A 298 -8.97 6.28 -13.80
C GLY A 298 -8.52 5.05 -14.58
N ARG A 299 -9.07 3.87 -14.23
CA ARG A 299 -9.39 2.89 -15.24
C ARG A 299 -10.40 3.59 -16.14
N SER A 300 -9.93 4.48 -17.01
CA SER A 300 -10.60 4.75 -18.26
C SER A 300 -10.60 3.39 -18.94
N ARG A 301 -11.70 2.65 -18.78
CA ARG A 301 -12.05 1.63 -19.74
C ARG A 301 -12.07 2.38 -21.07
N GLY A 302 -10.99 2.26 -21.82
CA GLY A 302 -10.94 2.70 -23.19
C GLY A 302 -12.02 1.91 -23.89
N SER A 303 -13.16 2.55 -24.08
CA SER A 303 -14.12 2.18 -25.11
C SER A 303 -13.35 2.29 -26.42
N GLY A 304 -12.80 1.17 -26.87
CA GLY A 304 -12.19 1.08 -28.18
C GLY A 304 -13.21 1.50 -29.24
N PRO A 305 -12.77 2.13 -30.33
CA PRO A 305 -13.66 2.51 -31.42
C PRO A 305 -14.15 1.25 -32.12
N SER A 306 -15.40 0.85 -31.83
CA SER A 306 -16.11 -0.11 -32.66
C SER A 306 -16.36 0.54 -34.01
N GLY A 307 -15.55 0.13 -34.98
CA GLY A 307 -15.66 0.49 -36.37
C GLY A 307 -16.99 0.08 -36.99
N ALA A 308 -17.29 0.80 -38.06
CA ALA A 308 -18.52 0.80 -38.82
C ALA A 308 -18.82 -0.49 -39.60
N SER A 309 -20.12 -0.80 -39.72
CA SER A 309 -20.83 -1.22 -40.94
C SER A 309 -22.32 -1.40 -40.54
N SER A 310 -23.35 -1.18 -41.34
CA SER A 310 -23.57 -0.65 -42.68
C SER A 310 -25.10 -0.57 -42.87
N SER A 311 -25.52 0.29 -43.78
CA SER A 311 -26.73 0.22 -44.62
C SER A 311 -28.13 0.19 -43.97
N GLY A 312 -28.91 1.23 -44.31
CA GLY A 312 -30.37 1.19 -44.33
C GLY A 312 -30.95 2.52 -44.85
N PRO A 313 -31.59 2.56 -46.04
CA PRO A 313 -32.06 3.79 -46.66
C PRO A 313 -33.49 4.11 -46.23
N GLY A 314 -33.85 5.41 -46.19
CA GLY A 314 -35.27 5.76 -46.05
C GLY A 314 -35.54 7.23 -45.79
N SER A 315 -35.88 7.94 -46.88
CA SER A 315 -36.98 8.91 -46.92
C SER A 315 -36.81 10.27 -46.22
N ARG A 316 -36.44 11.25 -47.06
CA ARG A 316 -36.93 12.65 -47.08
C ARG A 316 -38.47 12.68 -47.29
N PRO A 317 -39.17 13.85 -47.24
CA PRO A 317 -38.80 15.20 -46.77
C PRO A 317 -39.96 15.92 -46.00
N ALA A 318 -39.80 17.26 -45.88
CA ALA A 318 -40.81 18.30 -45.65
C ALA A 318 -41.12 18.56 -44.16
N SER A 319 -41.36 19.77 -43.67
CA SER A 319 -41.34 21.16 -44.15
C SER A 319 -41.96 21.98 -43.01
N GLY A 320 -41.64 23.26 -42.90
CA GLY A 320 -42.32 24.21 -42.00
C GLY A 320 -41.47 24.53 -40.78
N GLY A 321 -40.97 25.75 -40.55
CA GLY A 321 -41.51 27.04 -40.94
C GLY A 321 -42.34 27.62 -39.80
N ARG A 322 -41.67 28.10 -38.75
CA ARG A 322 -41.81 29.42 -38.12
C ARG A 322 -40.85 29.55 -36.95
#